data_AF-A0A1Q7SIL1-F1
#
_entry.id   AF-A0A1Q7SIL1-F1
#
_cell.length_a   1.000
_cell.length_b   1.000
_cell.length_c   1.000
_cell.angle_alpha   90.00
_cell.angle_beta   90.00
_cell.angle_gamma   90.00
#
_symmetry.space_group_name_H-M   'P 1'
#
loop_
_entity.id
_entity.type
_entity.pdbx_description
1 polymer ?
#
loop_
_entity_poly.entity_id
_entity_poly.type
_entity_poly.pdbx_seq_one_letter_code
_entity_poly.pdbx_strand_id
1 'polypeptide(L)'
;MPGPLVGVRVLDVTTVVLGPWAAQTLGDLGADVETLLTDPQLEATGFWQIVDHPSEGTLRLPAIPTTYSRTPGEIRRLPPRLGEHSLEVLREAGFGEAEIDAMLASGATSVVPSPGAPGSRPPRS
;
A
#
# COMPACT_ATOMS: atom_id res chain seq x y z
N MET A 1 -16.66 -36.41 -12.23
CA MET A 1 -15.33 -35.73 -12.25
C MET A 1 -15.05 -35.20 -10.85
N PRO A 2 -13.90 -35.47 -10.24
CA PRO A 2 -13.56 -34.89 -8.94
C PRO A 2 -13.49 -33.36 -9.08
N GLY A 3 -14.07 -32.63 -8.11
CA GLY A 3 -14.04 -31.16 -8.10
C GLY A 3 -12.63 -30.60 -7.90
N PRO A 4 -12.39 -29.32 -8.24
CA PRO A 4 -11.05 -28.72 -8.33
C PRO A 4 -10.27 -28.62 -7.00
N LEU A 5 -10.85 -29.07 -5.88
CA LEU A 5 -10.28 -28.97 -4.54
C LEU A 5 -10.17 -30.33 -3.82
N VAL A 6 -10.36 -31.45 -4.52
CA VAL A 6 -10.16 -32.78 -3.93
C VAL A 6 -8.70 -32.93 -3.49
N GLY A 7 -8.49 -33.15 -2.19
CA GLY A 7 -7.17 -33.37 -1.57
C GLY A 7 -6.54 -32.14 -0.90
N VAL A 8 -7.14 -30.96 -1.01
CA VAL A 8 -6.61 -29.73 -0.40
C VAL A 8 -7.18 -29.54 1.02
N ARG A 9 -6.30 -29.44 2.02
CA ARG A 9 -6.67 -28.96 3.38
C ARG A 9 -6.28 -27.49 3.48
N VAL A 10 -7.28 -26.61 3.57
CA VAL A 10 -7.06 -25.18 3.77
C VAL A 10 -7.23 -24.89 5.25
N LEU A 11 -6.18 -24.36 5.89
CA LEU A 11 -6.24 -23.78 7.22
C LEU A 11 -5.97 -22.29 7.07
N ASP A 12 -7.00 -21.48 7.28
CA ASP A 12 -6.90 -20.02 7.35
C ASP A 12 -6.77 -19.61 8.82
N VAL A 13 -5.63 -19.02 9.18
CA VAL A 13 -5.39 -18.39 10.49
C VAL A 13 -4.84 -16.99 10.25
N THR A 14 -5.68 -16.11 9.72
CA THR A 14 -5.40 -14.67 9.67
C THR A 14 -6.07 -13.95 10.83
N THR A 15 -5.42 -13.92 11.99
CA THR A 15 -5.81 -13.04 13.09
C THR A 15 -5.15 -11.68 12.90
N VAL A 16 -5.83 -10.77 12.20
CA VAL A 16 -5.44 -9.34 12.11
C VAL A 16 -5.28 -8.72 13.51
N VAL A 17 -5.90 -9.30 14.54
CA VAL A 17 -5.75 -8.89 15.95
C VAL A 17 -4.41 -9.31 16.58
N LEU A 18 -3.77 -10.39 16.11
CA LEU A 18 -2.48 -10.82 16.66
C LEU A 18 -1.33 -9.91 16.21
N GLY A 19 -1.46 -9.14 15.13
CA GLY A 19 -0.43 -8.17 14.74
C GLY A 19 -0.23 -7.10 15.81
N PRO A 20 -1.28 -6.35 16.20
CA PRO A 20 -1.22 -5.40 17.31
C PRO A 20 -0.87 -6.05 18.66
N TRP A 21 -1.36 -7.26 18.95
CA TRP A 21 -1.07 -7.93 20.22
C TRP A 21 0.35 -8.50 20.31
N ALA A 22 0.91 -9.00 19.19
CA ALA A 22 2.31 -9.42 19.12
C ALA A 22 3.24 -8.21 19.12
N ALA A 23 2.91 -7.12 18.43
CA ALA A 23 3.68 -5.87 18.52
C ALA A 23 3.66 -5.31 19.94
N GLN A 24 2.51 -5.36 20.61
CA GLN A 24 2.39 -4.97 22.02
C GLN A 24 3.18 -5.91 22.94
N THR A 25 3.06 -7.22 22.79
CA THR A 25 3.79 -8.21 23.61
C THR A 25 5.30 -8.12 23.38
N LEU A 26 5.75 -7.94 22.14
CA LEU A 26 7.16 -7.76 21.81
C LEU A 26 7.67 -6.42 22.36
N GLY A 27 6.90 -5.35 22.24
CA GLY A 27 7.21 -4.06 22.88
C GLY A 27 7.32 -4.19 24.40
N ASP A 28 6.39 -4.90 25.05
CA ASP A 28 6.40 -5.20 26.48
C ASP A 28 7.61 -6.07 26.88
N LEU A 29 8.12 -6.92 25.97
CA LEU A 29 9.33 -7.73 26.12
C LEU A 29 10.62 -6.99 25.70
N GLY A 30 10.53 -5.70 25.35
CA GLY A 30 11.69 -4.85 25.03
C GLY A 30 12.12 -4.86 23.56
N ALA A 31 11.29 -5.36 22.65
CA ALA A 31 11.51 -5.16 21.23
C ALA A 31 11.28 -3.69 20.88
N ASP A 32 12.33 -3.05 20.37
CA ASP A 32 12.24 -1.73 19.77
C ASP A 32 11.77 -1.88 18.31
N VAL A 33 11.01 -0.91 17.81
CA VAL A 33 10.60 -0.86 16.40
C VAL A 33 11.83 -0.83 15.50
N GLU A 34 12.94 -0.25 15.96
CA GLU A 34 14.20 -0.22 15.24
C GLU A 34 14.82 -1.62 15.06
N THR A 35 14.70 -2.52 16.04
CA THR A 35 15.29 -3.87 15.94
C THR A 35 14.56 -4.74 14.92
N LEU A 36 13.27 -4.48 14.65
CA LEU A 36 12.52 -5.17 13.59
C LEU A 36 13.09 -4.89 12.20
N LEU A 37 13.76 -3.75 11.99
CA LEU A 37 14.35 -3.41 10.70
C LEU A 37 15.59 -4.25 10.37
N THR A 38 16.19 -4.92 11.35
CA THR A 38 17.37 -5.77 11.17
C THR A 38 17.14 -7.17 11.73
N ASP A 39 15.88 -7.57 11.92
CA ASP A 39 15.55 -8.88 12.46
C ASP A 39 15.94 -9.98 11.44
N PRO A 40 16.74 -10.98 11.84
CA PRO A 40 17.22 -12.02 10.92
C PRO A 40 16.11 -12.83 10.24
N GLN A 41 14.98 -13.04 10.94
CA GLN A 41 13.84 -13.77 10.38
C GLN A 41 13.13 -12.93 9.33
N LEU A 42 12.92 -11.64 9.59
CA LEU A 42 12.29 -10.72 8.64
C LEU A 42 13.15 -10.51 7.39
N GLU A 43 14.48 -10.49 7.52
CA GLU A 43 15.40 -10.49 6.38
C GLU A 43 15.31 -11.80 5.59
N ALA A 44 15.35 -12.95 6.26
CA ALA A 44 15.31 -14.26 5.64
C ALA A 44 14.02 -14.50 4.82
N THR A 45 12.89 -13.93 5.26
CA THR A 45 11.61 -14.05 4.54
C THR A 45 11.41 -12.96 3.48
N GLY A 46 12.37 -12.04 3.31
CA GLY A 46 12.19 -10.88 2.45
C GLY A 46 11.02 -9.99 2.89
N PHE A 47 10.76 -9.90 4.19
CA PHE A 47 9.62 -9.14 4.71
C PHE A 47 9.76 -7.65 4.41
N TRP A 48 10.97 -7.12 4.37
CA TRP A 48 11.21 -5.72 4.04
C TRP A 48 11.55 -5.57 2.56
N GLN A 49 10.68 -4.87 1.83
CA GLN A 49 10.86 -4.56 0.41
C GLN A 49 11.27 -3.10 0.27
N ILE A 50 12.35 -2.87 -0.48
CA ILE A 50 12.81 -1.54 -0.85
C ILE A 50 12.26 -1.23 -2.24
N VAL A 51 11.49 -0.15 -2.34
CA VAL A 51 10.85 0.28 -3.58
C VAL A 51 11.10 1.77 -3.81
N ASP A 52 11.39 2.16 -5.05
CA ASP A 52 11.52 3.56 -5.40
C ASP A 52 10.15 4.13 -5.80
N HIS A 53 9.64 5.05 -4.98
CA HIS A 53 8.41 5.77 -5.25
C HIS A 53 8.69 6.99 -6.14
N PRO A 54 7.97 7.17 -7.26
CA PRO A 54 8.16 8.32 -8.15
C PRO A 54 8.02 9.70 -7.47
N SER A 55 7.25 9.80 -6.38
CA SER A 55 7.09 11.05 -5.61
C SER A 55 7.73 11.07 -4.23
N GLU A 56 7.81 9.92 -3.55
CA GLU A 56 8.22 9.87 -2.13
C GLU A 56 9.68 9.41 -1.98
N GLY A 57 10.35 9.06 -3.09
CA GLY A 57 11.70 8.51 -3.06
C GLY A 57 11.73 7.06 -2.58
N THR A 58 12.88 6.61 -2.07
CA THR A 58 13.05 5.23 -1.61
C THR A 58 12.23 4.95 -0.36
N LEU A 59 11.31 3.99 -0.46
CA LEU A 59 10.46 3.52 0.62
C LEU A 59 10.86 2.12 1.05
N ARG A 60 10.74 1.85 2.35
CA ARG A 60 10.80 0.52 2.93
C ARG A 60 9.40 0.10 3.35
N LEU A 61 8.86 -0.93 2.71
CA LEU A 61 7.49 -1.40 2.93
C LEU A 61 7.51 -2.86 3.40
N PRO A 62 6.54 -3.28 4.23
CA PRO A 62 6.33 -4.70 4.48
C PRO A 62 5.85 -5.38 3.20
N ALA A 63 6.40 -6.57 2.93
CA ALA A 63 5.92 -7.48 1.91
C ALA A 63 4.54 -8.03 2.27
N ILE A 64 3.89 -8.69 1.32
CA ILE A 64 2.70 -9.46 1.62
C ILE A 64 3.11 -10.65 2.51
N PRO A 65 2.64 -10.74 3.77
CA PRO A 65 3.17 -11.68 4.76
C PRO A 65 2.81 -13.15 4.48
N THR A 66 2.12 -13.42 3.38
CA THR A 66 1.62 -14.75 3.02
C THR A 66 2.00 -15.08 1.59
N THR A 67 2.66 -16.23 1.41
CA THR A 67 3.03 -16.74 0.09
C THR A 67 2.05 -17.82 -0.35
N TYR A 68 1.40 -17.62 -1.49
CA TYR A 68 0.54 -18.63 -2.11
C TYR A 68 1.25 -19.28 -3.29
N SER A 69 1.26 -20.61 -3.37
CA SER A 69 1.96 -21.35 -4.43
C SER A 69 1.39 -21.14 -5.84
N ARG A 70 0.10 -20.79 -5.97
CA ARG A 70 -0.57 -20.58 -7.27
C ARG A 70 -0.79 -19.11 -7.62
N THR A 71 -0.94 -18.25 -6.62
CA THR A 71 -1.21 -16.82 -6.80
C THR A 71 -0.33 -16.02 -5.85
N PRO A 72 1.01 -16.05 -6.04
CA PRO A 72 1.91 -15.26 -5.21
C PRO A 72 1.43 -13.81 -5.12
N GLY A 73 1.40 -13.27 -3.90
CA GLY A 73 1.05 -11.87 -3.71
C GLY A 73 2.18 -10.99 -4.23
N GLU A 74 1.86 -10.01 -5.07
CA GLU A 74 2.82 -9.05 -5.62
C GLU A 74 2.35 -7.61 -5.34
N ILE A 75 3.31 -6.75 -4.98
CA ILE A 75 3.08 -5.29 -4.91
C ILE A 75 3.02 -4.78 -6.36
N ARG A 76 1.82 -4.80 -6.95
CA ARG A 76 1.61 -4.50 -8.37
C ARG A 76 1.64 -3.01 -8.71
N ARG A 77 1.27 -2.15 -7.77
CA ARG A 77 1.29 -0.68 -7.90
C ARG A 77 1.66 -0.06 -6.59
N LEU A 78 2.46 1.00 -6.66
CA LEU A 78 2.77 1.83 -5.51
C LEU A 78 1.59 2.77 -5.20
N PRO A 79 1.50 3.31 -3.97
CA PRO A 79 0.44 4.24 -3.61
C PRO A 79 0.38 5.41 -4.60
N PRO A 80 -0.77 5.69 -5.23
CA PRO A 80 -0.85 6.79 -6.19
C PRO A 80 -0.66 8.14 -5.50
N ARG A 81 -0.20 9.13 -6.26
CA ARG A 81 -0.21 10.52 -5.80
C ARG A 81 -1.65 11.02 -5.63
N LEU A 82 -1.83 12.02 -4.77
CA LEU A 82 -3.10 12.71 -4.67
C LEU A 82 -3.48 13.30 -6.05
N GLY A 83 -4.62 12.87 -6.57
CA GLY A 83 -5.13 13.32 -7.87
C GLY A 83 -4.61 12.56 -9.09
N GLU A 84 -3.80 11.49 -8.93
CA GLU A 84 -3.15 10.78 -10.06
C GLU A 84 -4.15 10.18 -11.04
N HIS A 85 -5.23 9.61 -10.54
CA HIS A 85 -6.23 8.94 -11.35
C HIS A 85 -7.58 9.68 -11.38
N SER A 86 -7.65 10.93 -10.89
CA SER A 86 -8.93 11.66 -10.77
C SER A 86 -9.65 11.80 -12.10
N LEU A 87 -8.94 12.17 -13.17
CA LEU A 87 -9.55 12.34 -14.49
C LEU A 87 -9.99 11.01 -15.11
N GLU A 88 -9.17 9.97 -14.95
CA GLU A 88 -9.49 8.62 -15.43
C GLU A 88 -10.77 8.12 -14.79
N VAL A 89 -10.84 8.15 -13.45
CA VAL A 89 -12.02 7.69 -12.69
C VAL A 89 -13.27 8.53 -12.99
N LEU A 90 -13.14 9.86 -13.12
CA LEU A 90 -14.29 10.71 -13.44
C LEU A 90 -14.82 10.45 -14.86
N ARG A 91 -13.94 10.19 -15.83
CA ARG A 91 -14.36 9.82 -17.18
C ARG A 91 -15.00 8.43 -17.22
N GLU A 92 -14.42 7.45 -16.51
CA GLU A 92 -15.00 6.11 -16.37
C GLU A 92 -16.37 6.14 -15.69
N ALA A 93 -16.58 7.07 -14.76
CA ALA A 93 -17.87 7.30 -14.12
C ALA A 93 -18.88 8.04 -15.02
N GLY A 94 -18.47 8.51 -16.20
CA GLY A 94 -19.34 9.11 -17.21
C GLY A 94 -19.50 10.63 -17.12
N PHE A 95 -18.67 11.33 -16.35
CA PHE A 95 -18.68 12.80 -16.32
C PHE A 95 -18.12 13.38 -17.62
N GLY A 96 -18.78 14.42 -18.13
CA GLY A 96 -18.29 15.18 -19.28
C GLY A 96 -17.14 16.12 -18.90
N GLU A 97 -16.32 16.53 -19.88
CA GLU A 97 -15.16 17.40 -19.63
C GLU A 97 -15.55 18.72 -18.94
N ALA A 98 -16.69 19.33 -19.31
CA ALA A 98 -17.17 20.55 -18.68
C ALA A 98 -17.51 20.38 -17.19
N GLU A 99 -18.01 19.21 -16.79
CA GLU A 99 -18.33 18.89 -15.39
C GLU A 99 -17.05 18.63 -14.59
N ILE A 100 -16.09 17.94 -15.21
CA ILE A 100 -14.76 17.70 -14.64
C ILE A 100 -14.02 19.04 -14.41
N ASP A 101 -14.05 19.94 -15.39
CA ASP A 101 -13.46 21.28 -15.27
C ASP A 101 -14.11 22.09 -14.15
N ALA A 102 -15.43 22.00 -13.99
CA ALA A 102 -16.13 22.64 -12.88
C ALA A 102 -15.74 22.04 -11.52
N MET A 103 -15.55 20.72 -11.43
CA MET A 103 -15.06 20.06 -10.22
C MET A 103 -13.63 20.46 -9.87
N LEU A 104 -12.76 20.65 -10.87
CA LEU A 104 -11.40 21.15 -10.66
C LEU A 104 -11.41 22.61 -10.20
N ALA A 105 -12.20 23.47 -10.85
CA ALA A 105 -12.28 24.88 -10.53
C ALA A 105 -12.86 25.14 -9.13
N SER A 106 -13.80 24.30 -8.69
CA SER A 106 -14.39 24.36 -7.35
C SER A 106 -13.52 23.71 -6.27
N GLY A 107 -12.47 22.97 -6.64
CA GLY A 107 -11.63 22.19 -5.71
C GLY A 107 -12.30 20.91 -5.20
N ALA A 108 -13.43 20.49 -5.77
CA ALA A 108 -14.10 19.23 -5.45
C ALA A 108 -13.26 18.00 -5.88
N THR A 109 -12.38 18.16 -6.87
CA THR A 109 -11.37 17.17 -7.26
C THR A 109 -10.04 17.87 -7.57
N SER A 110 -8.95 17.10 -7.60
CA SER A 110 -7.62 17.59 -7.95
C SER A 110 -6.91 16.64 -8.89
N VAL A 111 -5.94 17.17 -9.64
CA VAL A 111 -5.00 16.40 -10.46
C VAL A 111 -3.59 16.56 -9.93
N VAL A 112 -2.70 15.62 -10.28
CA VAL A 112 -1.28 15.74 -9.95
C VAL A 112 -0.75 17.04 -10.56
N PRO A 113 -0.11 17.92 -9.77
CA PRO A 113 0.49 19.14 -10.31
C PRO A 113 1.55 18.77 -11.34
N SER A 114 1.53 19.44 -12.50
CA SER A 114 2.58 19.28 -13.51
C SER A 114 3.97 19.46 -12.87
N PRO A 115 5.00 18.68 -13.29
CA PRO A 115 6.34 18.85 -12.78
C PRO A 115 6.80 20.30 -13.03
N GLY A 116 6.89 21.10 -11.96
CA GLY A 116 7.17 22.53 -12.01
C GLY A 116 6.23 23.43 -11.20
N ALA A 117 5.07 22.93 -10.74
CA ALA A 117 4.24 23.67 -9.78
C ALA A 117 4.81 23.54 -8.35
N PRO A 118 5.03 24.65 -7.62
CA PRO A 118 5.62 24.59 -6.28
C PRO A 118 4.68 23.86 -5.33
N GLY A 119 5.07 22.65 -4.91
CA GLY A 119 4.40 21.89 -3.86
C GLY A 119 4.59 22.59 -2.52
N SER A 120 3.59 23.36 -2.09
CA SER A 120 3.56 23.90 -0.73
C SER A 120 3.11 22.80 0.23
N ARG A 121 4.07 22.06 0.79
CA ARG A 121 3.87 21.40 2.07
C ARG A 121 4.21 22.43 3.15
N PRO A 122 3.25 22.97 3.92
CA PRO A 122 3.61 23.83 5.04
C PRO A 122 4.43 23.02 6.06
N PRO A 123 5.46 23.63 6.69
CA PRO A 123 6.20 22.97 7.75
C PRO A 123 5.24 22.62 8.88
N ARG A 124 5.32 21.38 9.37
CA ARG A 124 4.61 20.98 10.60
C ARG A 124 5.29 21.71 11.76
N SER A 125 4.49 22.46 12.51
CA SER A 125 4.84 23.13 13.77
C SER A 125 5.23 22.13 14.85
#